data_AF-A0A957R027-F1
#
_entry.id   AF-A0A957R027-F1
#
_cell.length_a   1.000
_cell.length_b   1.000
_cell.length_c   1.000
_cell.angle_alpha   90.00
_cell.angle_beta   90.00
_cell.angle_gamma   90.00
#
_symmetry.space_group_name_H-M   'P 1'
#
loop_
_entity.id
_entity.type
_entity.pdbx_description
1 polymer ?
#
loop_
_entity_poly.entity_id
_entity_poly.type
_entity_poly.pdbx_seq_one_letter_code
_entity_poly.pdbx_strand_id
1 'polypeptide(L)'
;LAREFELLAGLRHPYIITVLDYGFAEGTLPYFTMTYLPEPLNLLEAGQRASLETQVTLIQQLLQALAYLHRHGILHRDLKPDNIMVQHGQIQLLDFGLSAADSIQSGSTGTPLYLAPELIAGGHTTIASDLFAAGILSYQLLAGRHPFAPFDHDFLDRVELAEPDYSPIEPHLRPFLRQLLAKTAASRFHDALAALDHLGTALGQALSVESVAIRESYLQAAKFVGRKQEL
;
A
#
# COMPACT_ATOMS: atom_id res chain seq x y z
N LEU A 1 12.37 12.15 -12.26
CA LEU A 1 12.22 11.19 -13.37
C LEU A 1 13.36 10.18 -13.43
N ALA A 2 14.49 10.37 -14.14
CA ALA A 2 15.50 9.30 -14.33
C ALA A 2 16.01 8.67 -13.01
N ARG A 3 16.36 9.49 -12.01
CA ARG A 3 16.77 9.02 -10.67
C ARG A 3 15.67 8.27 -9.90
N GLU A 4 14.41 8.65 -10.11
CA GLU A 4 13.27 7.94 -9.49
C GLU A 4 13.11 6.59 -10.16
N PHE A 5 13.13 6.51 -11.49
CA PHE A 5 13.08 5.24 -12.21
C PHE A 5 14.23 4.30 -11.88
N GLU A 6 15.45 4.80 -11.71
CA GLU A 6 16.59 3.99 -11.24
C GLU A 6 16.35 3.39 -9.85
N LEU A 7 15.73 4.14 -8.94
CA LEU A 7 15.36 3.63 -7.61
C LEU A 7 14.30 2.53 -7.72
N LEU A 8 13.27 2.73 -8.56
CA LEU A 8 12.20 1.74 -8.77
C LEU A 8 12.74 0.47 -9.44
N ALA A 9 13.61 0.62 -10.44
CA ALA A 9 14.23 -0.49 -11.17
C ALA A 9 15.19 -1.33 -10.31
N GLY A 10 15.69 -0.77 -9.20
CA GLY A 10 16.52 -1.48 -8.22
C GLY A 10 15.73 -2.30 -7.20
N LEU A 11 14.42 -2.11 -7.09
CA LEU A 11 13.60 -2.80 -6.10
C LEU A 11 13.36 -4.27 -6.50
N ARG A 12 13.51 -5.17 -5.53
CA ARG A 12 13.21 -6.60 -5.71
C ARG A 12 12.41 -7.05 -4.50
N HIS A 13 11.15 -7.38 -4.69
CA HIS A 13 10.32 -7.90 -3.61
C HIS A 13 9.20 -8.76 -4.22
N PRO A 14 8.83 -9.90 -3.61
CA PRO A 14 7.83 -10.80 -4.19
C PRO A 14 6.45 -10.16 -4.41
N TYR A 15 6.15 -9.08 -3.67
CA TYR A 15 4.85 -8.39 -3.70
C TYR A 15 4.90 -7.00 -4.35
N ILE A 16 5.98 -6.66 -5.04
CA ILE A 16 6.14 -5.39 -5.76
C ILE A 16 6.49 -5.72 -7.20
N ILE A 17 5.80 -5.08 -8.13
CA ILE A 17 6.04 -5.33 -9.55
C ILE A 17 7.48 -4.94 -9.93
N THR A 18 8.12 -5.80 -10.72
CA THR A 18 9.45 -5.49 -11.23
C THR A 18 9.35 -4.54 -12.41
N VAL A 19 9.89 -3.33 -12.24
CA VAL A 19 10.12 -2.39 -13.35
C VAL A 19 11.31 -2.89 -14.16
N LEU A 20 11.13 -3.05 -15.46
CA LEU A 20 12.11 -3.65 -16.38
C LEU A 20 12.95 -2.59 -17.09
N ASP A 21 12.33 -1.53 -17.59
CA ASP A 21 13.01 -0.47 -18.34
C ASP A 21 12.24 0.85 -18.26
N TYR A 22 12.89 1.97 -18.54
CA TYR A 22 12.28 3.29 -18.65
C TYR A 22 12.91 4.09 -19.79
N GLY A 23 12.14 5.01 -20.38
CA GLY A 23 12.63 5.82 -21.47
C GLY A 23 11.69 6.96 -21.83
N PHE A 24 11.94 7.56 -23.00
CA PHE A 24 11.09 8.59 -23.57
C PHE A 24 10.66 8.16 -24.98
N ALA A 25 9.36 8.00 -25.18
CA ALA A 25 8.76 7.87 -26.50
C ALA A 25 8.71 9.26 -27.14
N GLU A 26 9.03 9.33 -28.44
CA GLU A 26 9.00 10.58 -29.20
C GLU A 26 9.83 11.73 -28.58
N GLY A 27 10.85 11.38 -27.78
CA GLY A 27 11.77 12.32 -27.12
C GLY A 27 11.20 13.04 -25.89
N THR A 28 9.90 13.02 -25.65
CA THR A 28 9.28 13.77 -24.52
C THR A 28 8.30 12.98 -23.67
N LEU A 29 7.71 11.89 -24.17
CA LEU A 29 6.70 11.12 -23.43
C LEU A 29 7.38 10.06 -22.56
N PRO A 30 7.44 10.21 -21.23
CA PRO A 30 8.05 9.19 -20.39
C PRO A 30 7.25 7.89 -20.46
N TYR A 31 7.94 6.77 -20.63
CA TYR A 31 7.37 5.44 -20.49
C TYR A 31 8.23 4.60 -19.55
N PHE A 32 7.62 3.59 -18.96
CA PHE A 32 8.34 2.48 -18.34
C PHE A 32 7.65 1.17 -18.67
N THR A 33 8.40 0.10 -18.59
CA THR A 33 7.92 -1.27 -18.78
C THR A 33 8.04 -2.03 -17.47
N MET A 34 7.15 -2.98 -17.26
CA MET A 34 7.11 -3.80 -16.05
C MET A 34 6.77 -5.24 -16.41
N THR A 35 6.95 -6.16 -15.47
CA THR A 35 6.52 -7.55 -15.65
C THR A 35 5.05 -7.61 -16.05
N TYR A 36 4.76 -8.33 -17.13
CA TYR A 36 3.39 -8.55 -17.57
C TYR A 36 2.68 -9.56 -16.66
N LEU A 37 1.49 -9.19 -16.18
CA LEU A 37 0.62 -10.06 -15.39
C LEU A 37 -0.54 -10.49 -16.29
N PRO A 38 -0.65 -11.78 -16.68
CA PRO A 38 -1.78 -12.26 -17.46
C PRO A 38 -3.02 -12.39 -16.57
N GLU A 39 -4.09 -11.67 -16.95
CA GLU A 39 -5.43 -11.73 -16.35
C GLU A 39 -5.45 -11.59 -14.81
N PRO A 40 -4.81 -10.56 -14.21
CA PRO A 40 -4.89 -10.34 -12.78
C PRO A 40 -6.28 -9.88 -12.38
N LEU A 41 -6.67 -10.20 -11.15
CA LEU A 41 -7.78 -9.54 -10.47
C LEU A 41 -7.22 -8.39 -9.64
N ASN A 42 -7.97 -7.29 -9.49
CA ASN A 42 -7.61 -6.31 -8.49
C ASN A 42 -7.84 -6.88 -7.07
N LEU A 43 -7.28 -6.21 -6.06
CA LEU A 43 -7.30 -6.69 -4.67
C LEU A 43 -8.71 -7.03 -4.16
N LEU A 44 -9.69 -6.19 -4.45
CA LEU A 44 -11.05 -6.38 -3.94
C LEU A 44 -11.81 -7.46 -4.71
N GLU A 45 -11.62 -7.57 -6.01
CA GLU A 45 -12.17 -8.66 -6.83
C GLU A 45 -11.67 -10.02 -6.35
N ALA A 46 -10.37 -10.13 -6.06
CA ALA A 46 -9.80 -11.33 -5.47
C ALA A 46 -10.34 -11.61 -4.06
N GLY A 47 -10.55 -10.55 -3.27
CA GLY A 47 -11.07 -10.63 -1.91
C GLY A 47 -12.54 -11.04 -1.79
N GLN A 48 -13.40 -10.68 -2.76
CA GLN A 48 -14.85 -10.89 -2.71
C GLN A 48 -15.27 -12.34 -2.54
N ARG A 49 -14.48 -13.30 -3.04
CA ARG A 49 -14.78 -14.75 -2.99
C ARG A 49 -13.76 -15.53 -2.16
N ALA A 50 -12.81 -14.84 -1.54
CA ALA A 50 -11.76 -15.44 -0.74
C ALA A 50 -12.27 -15.81 0.66
N SER A 51 -11.66 -16.82 1.27
CA SER A 51 -11.84 -17.08 2.70
C SER A 51 -11.23 -15.93 3.52
N LEU A 52 -11.65 -15.80 4.77
CA LEU A 52 -11.05 -14.85 5.72
C LEU A 52 -9.52 -15.04 5.81
N GLU A 53 -9.05 -16.28 5.82
CA GLU A 53 -7.62 -16.61 5.85
C GLU A 53 -6.88 -16.04 4.62
N THR A 54 -7.45 -16.19 3.43
CA THR A 54 -6.88 -15.61 2.21
C THR A 54 -6.94 -14.09 2.25
N GLN A 55 -8.02 -13.47 2.70
CA GLN A 55 -8.12 -12.01 2.84
C GLN A 55 -7.06 -11.45 3.79
N VAL A 56 -6.87 -12.10 4.95
CA VAL A 56 -5.82 -11.76 5.92
C VAL A 56 -4.43 -11.94 5.32
N THR A 57 -4.22 -12.98 4.53
CA THR A 57 -2.95 -13.21 3.81
C THR A 57 -2.66 -12.07 2.83
N LEU A 58 -3.65 -11.60 2.07
CA LEU A 58 -3.48 -10.46 1.16
C LEU A 58 -3.13 -9.16 1.92
N ILE A 59 -3.76 -8.93 3.09
CA ILE A 59 -3.43 -7.80 3.98
C ILE A 59 -1.98 -7.89 4.46
N GLN A 60 -1.54 -9.07 4.89
CA GLN A 60 -0.15 -9.30 5.30
C GLN A 60 0.84 -8.98 4.18
N GLN A 61 0.58 -9.48 2.97
CA GLN A 61 1.44 -9.22 1.81
C GLN A 61 1.51 -7.73 1.46
N LEU A 62 0.38 -7.01 1.57
CA LEU A 62 0.32 -5.56 1.36
C LEU A 62 1.20 -4.82 2.37
N LEU A 63 1.09 -5.14 3.66
CA LEU A 63 1.93 -4.52 4.69
C LEU A 63 3.42 -4.88 4.50
N GLN A 64 3.75 -6.09 4.06
CA GLN A 64 5.14 -6.48 3.74
C GLN A 64 5.69 -5.65 2.56
N ALA A 65 4.90 -5.45 1.51
CA ALA A 65 5.27 -4.58 0.38
C ALA A 65 5.49 -3.13 0.82
N LEU A 66 4.60 -2.58 1.65
CA LEU A 66 4.73 -1.22 2.18
C LEU A 66 5.95 -1.07 3.10
N ALA A 67 6.21 -2.04 3.98
CA ALA A 67 7.41 -2.05 4.81
C ALA A 67 8.68 -1.99 3.97
N TYR A 68 8.73 -2.76 2.87
CA TYR A 68 9.85 -2.73 1.94
C TYR A 68 10.00 -1.38 1.25
N LEU A 69 8.93 -0.80 0.70
CA LEU A 69 8.96 0.53 0.06
C LEU A 69 9.40 1.63 1.04
N HIS A 70 8.79 1.67 2.22
CA HIS A 70 9.06 2.70 3.23
C HIS A 70 10.52 2.65 3.71
N ARG A 71 11.11 1.45 3.85
CA ARG A 71 12.54 1.27 4.18
C ARG A 71 13.48 1.82 3.10
N HIS A 72 13.04 1.86 1.85
CA HIS A 72 13.77 2.48 0.73
C HIS A 72 13.50 3.99 0.60
N GLY A 73 12.73 4.58 1.52
CA GLY A 73 12.33 5.98 1.47
C GLY A 73 11.29 6.29 0.39
N ILE A 74 10.57 5.27 -0.08
CA ILE A 74 9.56 5.39 -1.14
C ILE A 74 8.18 5.29 -0.48
N LEU A 75 7.33 6.29 -0.72
CA LEU A 75 5.92 6.26 -0.35
C LEU A 75 5.10 5.83 -1.58
N HIS A 76 4.03 5.06 -1.37
CA HIS A 76 3.17 4.62 -2.46
C HIS A 76 2.35 5.77 -3.03
N ARG A 77 1.73 6.60 -2.17
CA ARG A 77 0.94 7.82 -2.51
C ARG A 77 -0.40 7.61 -3.19
N ASP A 78 -0.61 6.53 -3.94
CA ASP A 78 -1.88 6.24 -4.63
C ASP A 78 -2.41 4.83 -4.34
N LEU A 79 -2.48 4.43 -3.07
CA LEU A 79 -2.97 3.09 -2.72
C LEU A 79 -4.47 2.98 -3.01
N LYS A 80 -4.83 2.10 -3.95
CA LYS A 80 -6.19 1.77 -4.34
C LYS A 80 -6.22 0.35 -4.94
N PRO A 81 -7.40 -0.29 -5.10
CA PRO A 81 -7.50 -1.66 -5.57
C PRO A 81 -6.81 -1.87 -6.92
N ASP A 82 -6.95 -0.93 -7.85
CA ASP A 82 -6.38 -1.02 -9.20
C ASP A 82 -4.85 -0.99 -9.22
N ASN A 83 -4.20 -0.51 -8.15
CA ASN A 83 -2.74 -0.53 -8.03
C ASN A 83 -2.24 -1.77 -7.28
N ILE A 84 -3.11 -2.74 -6.99
CA ILE A 84 -2.79 -3.97 -6.27
C ILE A 84 -3.42 -5.14 -7.02
N MET A 85 -2.61 -5.77 -7.86
CA MET A 85 -3.02 -6.94 -8.63
C MET A 85 -2.83 -8.21 -7.81
N VAL A 86 -3.68 -9.20 -8.01
CA VAL A 86 -3.60 -10.49 -7.31
C VAL A 86 -3.56 -11.62 -8.34
N GLN A 87 -2.55 -12.48 -8.21
CA GLN A 87 -2.42 -13.69 -9.02
C GLN A 87 -1.93 -14.84 -8.14
N HIS A 88 -2.58 -16.01 -8.23
CA HIS A 88 -2.23 -17.19 -7.43
C HIS A 88 -2.16 -16.93 -5.91
N GLY A 89 -3.03 -16.05 -5.39
CA GLY A 89 -3.05 -15.68 -3.97
C GLY A 89 -1.90 -14.77 -3.53
N GLN A 90 -1.14 -14.20 -4.47
CA GLN A 90 -0.06 -13.26 -4.21
C GLN A 90 -0.36 -11.90 -4.83
N ILE A 91 -0.12 -10.83 -4.07
CA ILE A 91 -0.26 -9.47 -4.60
C ILE A 91 0.95 -9.07 -5.44
N GLN A 92 0.74 -8.12 -6.34
CA GLN A 92 1.75 -7.33 -7.02
C GLN A 92 1.35 -5.86 -6.89
N LEU A 93 2.12 -5.11 -6.12
CA LEU A 93 1.93 -3.67 -5.92
C LEU A 93 2.48 -2.91 -7.13
N LEU A 94 1.63 -2.10 -7.77
CA LEU A 94 1.89 -1.31 -8.98
C LEU A 94 2.01 0.20 -8.65
N ASP A 95 2.46 1.00 -9.62
CA ASP A 95 2.33 2.47 -9.63
C ASP A 95 2.78 3.23 -8.37
N PHE A 96 3.80 2.71 -7.69
CA PHE A 96 4.40 3.33 -6.51
C PHE A 96 5.41 4.42 -6.90
N GLY A 97 5.49 5.50 -6.11
CA GLY A 97 6.56 6.51 -6.19
C GLY A 97 6.50 7.50 -7.37
N LEU A 98 5.75 7.20 -8.45
CA LEU A 98 5.67 8.04 -9.66
C LEU A 98 4.55 9.09 -9.65
N SER A 99 3.60 8.98 -8.72
CA SER A 99 2.35 9.75 -8.73
C SER A 99 2.42 11.14 -8.08
N ALA A 100 3.57 11.57 -7.56
CA ALA A 100 3.69 12.84 -6.84
C ALA A 100 3.62 14.11 -7.70
N ALA A 101 3.63 14.00 -9.04
CA ALA A 101 3.63 15.19 -9.87
C ALA A 101 2.23 15.81 -10.05
N ASP A 102 1.17 15.02 -10.24
CA ASP A 102 -0.05 15.58 -10.87
C ASP A 102 -1.40 15.28 -10.18
N SER A 103 -1.53 14.27 -9.32
CA SER A 103 -2.89 13.85 -8.89
C SER A 103 -3.57 14.79 -7.89
N ILE A 104 -2.82 15.47 -7.00
CA ILE A 104 -3.39 16.38 -6.00
C ILE A 104 -3.67 17.78 -6.60
N GLN A 105 -2.93 18.19 -7.63
CA GLN A 105 -3.10 19.53 -8.24
C GLN A 105 -4.09 19.55 -9.41
N SER A 106 -4.37 18.41 -10.06
CA SER A 106 -5.12 18.41 -11.33
C SER A 106 -6.64 18.44 -11.18
N GLY A 107 -7.20 18.44 -9.97
CA GLY A 107 -8.66 18.44 -9.79
C GLY A 107 -9.35 17.28 -10.53
N SER A 108 -8.66 16.14 -10.67
CA SER A 108 -9.18 14.97 -11.37
C SER A 108 -10.52 14.56 -10.77
N THR A 109 -11.52 14.51 -11.65
CA THR A 109 -12.97 14.46 -11.44
C THR A 109 -13.51 13.19 -10.74
N GLY A 110 -12.80 12.67 -9.74
CA GLY A 110 -13.20 11.51 -8.93
C GLY A 110 -13.10 11.80 -7.44
N THR A 111 -13.99 11.21 -6.65
CA THR A 111 -13.90 11.24 -5.19
C THR A 111 -12.63 10.50 -4.75
N PRO A 112 -11.73 11.11 -3.97
CA PRO A 112 -10.47 10.48 -3.61
C PRO A 112 -10.66 9.44 -2.50
N LEU A 113 -11.23 8.29 -2.85
CA LEU A 113 -11.80 7.30 -1.92
C LEU A 113 -10.83 6.78 -0.85
N TYR A 114 -9.53 6.78 -1.14
CA TYR A 114 -8.50 6.21 -0.27
C TYR A 114 -7.60 7.27 0.40
N LEU A 115 -7.91 8.57 0.26
CA LEU A 115 -7.11 9.63 0.88
C LEU A 115 -7.26 9.63 2.40
N ALA A 116 -6.13 9.88 3.07
CA ALA A 116 -6.11 10.08 4.51
C ALA A 116 -6.63 11.47 4.90
N PRO A 117 -7.22 11.63 6.11
CA PRO A 117 -7.73 12.91 6.61
C PRO A 117 -6.73 14.06 6.50
N GLU A 118 -5.47 13.81 6.86
CA GLU A 118 -4.42 14.83 6.79
C GLU A 118 -4.10 15.28 5.35
N LEU A 119 -4.38 14.45 4.34
CA LEU A 119 -4.20 14.82 2.92
C LEU A 119 -5.40 15.60 2.39
N ILE A 120 -6.61 15.29 2.87
CA ILE A 120 -7.82 16.08 2.59
C ILE A 120 -7.63 17.51 3.13
N ALA A 121 -7.03 17.65 4.31
CA ALA A 121 -6.68 18.93 4.91
C ALA A 121 -5.48 19.66 4.24
N GLY A 122 -4.97 19.17 3.11
CA GLY A 122 -3.87 19.80 2.36
C GLY A 122 -2.46 19.48 2.88
N GLY A 123 -2.32 18.45 3.72
CA GLY A 123 -1.02 17.95 4.16
C GLY A 123 -0.23 17.22 3.08
N HIS A 124 0.86 16.57 3.49
CA HIS A 124 1.74 15.82 2.58
C HIS A 124 1.67 14.32 2.85
N THR A 125 1.89 13.51 1.81
CA THR A 125 1.95 12.06 1.96
C THR A 125 3.07 11.66 2.91
N THR A 126 2.76 10.72 3.80
CA THR A 126 3.67 10.12 4.76
C THR A 126 3.45 8.60 4.83
N ILE A 127 4.28 7.90 5.61
CA ILE A 127 4.04 6.49 5.96
C ILE A 127 2.63 6.32 6.54
N ALA A 128 2.21 7.23 7.43
CA ALA A 128 0.91 7.15 8.07
C ALA A 128 -0.26 7.28 7.08
N SER A 129 -0.13 8.07 6.02
CA SER A 129 -1.18 8.20 5.00
C SER A 129 -1.29 6.94 4.11
N ASP A 130 -0.16 6.31 3.77
CA ASP A 130 -0.18 5.00 3.09
C ASP A 130 -0.85 3.94 3.99
N LEU A 131 -0.55 3.93 5.28
CA LEU A 131 -1.17 3.01 6.25
C LEU A 131 -2.68 3.24 6.40
N PHE A 132 -3.15 4.48 6.29
CA PHE A 132 -4.59 4.75 6.30
C PHE A 132 -5.29 4.16 5.07
N ALA A 133 -4.71 4.36 3.88
CA ALA A 133 -5.22 3.77 2.65
C ALA A 133 -5.20 2.23 2.71
N ALA A 134 -4.13 1.63 3.24
CA ALA A 134 -4.06 0.20 3.53
C ALA A 134 -5.14 -0.25 4.53
N GLY A 135 -5.47 0.59 5.52
CA GLY A 135 -6.58 0.38 6.45
C GLY A 135 -7.95 0.36 5.77
N ILE A 136 -8.20 1.28 4.83
CA ILE A 136 -9.42 1.30 4.03
C ILE A 136 -9.55 0.01 3.22
N LEU A 137 -8.48 -0.37 2.51
CA LEU A 137 -8.45 -1.60 1.71
C LEU A 137 -8.65 -2.85 2.57
N SER A 138 -8.00 -2.92 3.72
CA SER A 138 -8.15 -4.02 4.69
C SER A 138 -9.57 -4.10 5.23
N TYR A 139 -10.19 -2.97 5.56
CA TYR A 139 -11.60 -2.93 5.95
C TYR A 139 -12.49 -3.43 4.81
N GLN A 140 -12.26 -2.99 3.57
CA GLN A 140 -13.07 -3.41 2.42
C GLN A 140 -12.97 -4.91 2.14
N LEU A 141 -11.78 -5.49 2.26
CA LEU A 141 -11.59 -6.94 2.14
C LEU A 141 -12.43 -7.69 3.18
N LEU A 142 -12.38 -7.25 4.43
CA LEU A 142 -12.99 -7.96 5.55
C LEU A 142 -14.50 -7.71 5.71
N ALA A 143 -14.97 -6.49 5.42
CA ALA A 143 -16.38 -6.10 5.54
C ALA A 143 -17.16 -6.17 4.22
N GLY A 144 -16.49 -6.31 3.07
CA GLY A 144 -17.10 -6.32 1.74
C GLY A 144 -17.62 -4.95 1.26
N ARG A 145 -17.36 -3.87 2.01
CA ARG A 145 -17.82 -2.50 1.70
C ARG A 145 -16.84 -1.45 2.18
N HIS A 146 -16.88 -0.25 1.59
CA HIS A 146 -16.03 0.86 2.00
C HIS A 146 -16.43 1.40 3.39
N PRO A 147 -15.47 1.71 4.30
CA PRO A 147 -15.76 2.12 5.68
C PRO A 147 -16.56 3.42 5.79
N PHE A 148 -16.41 4.32 4.81
CA PHE A 148 -17.04 5.65 4.78
C PHE A 148 -18.13 5.81 3.70
N ALA A 149 -18.61 4.71 3.12
CA ALA A 149 -19.73 4.75 2.18
C ALA A 149 -20.99 5.35 2.83
N PRO A 150 -21.89 6.02 2.08
CA PRO A 150 -21.91 6.18 0.61
C PRO A 150 -20.88 7.19 0.08
N PHE A 151 -20.77 7.36 -1.25
CA PHE A 151 -19.85 8.31 -1.90
C PHE A 151 -20.60 9.56 -2.38
N ASP A 152 -21.21 10.28 -1.43
CA ASP A 152 -21.97 11.51 -1.68
C ASP A 152 -21.14 12.76 -1.27
N HIS A 153 -21.79 13.93 -1.23
CA HIS A 153 -21.17 15.20 -0.87
C HIS A 153 -20.54 15.23 0.54
N ASP A 154 -20.99 14.38 1.46
CA ASP A 154 -20.51 14.33 2.86
C ASP A 154 -19.40 13.27 3.03
N PHE A 155 -18.94 12.64 1.94
CA PHE A 155 -17.95 11.57 2.02
C PHE A 155 -16.65 12.01 2.71
N LEU A 156 -16.12 13.17 2.35
CA LEU A 156 -14.86 13.68 2.92
C LEU A 156 -15.03 14.00 4.42
N ASP A 157 -16.15 14.60 4.80
CA ASP A 157 -16.49 14.85 6.21
C ASP A 157 -16.57 13.54 7.01
N ARG A 158 -17.11 12.46 6.42
CA ARG A 158 -17.08 11.13 7.05
C ARG A 158 -15.66 10.58 7.18
N VAL A 159 -14.81 10.76 6.16
CA VAL A 159 -13.41 10.36 6.24
C VAL A 159 -12.69 11.11 7.37
N GLU A 160 -12.97 12.38 7.60
CA GLU A 160 -12.32 13.18 8.65
C GLU A 160 -12.90 12.93 10.06
N LEU A 161 -14.22 12.77 10.18
CA LEU A 161 -14.92 12.87 11.47
C LEU A 161 -15.60 11.58 11.94
N ALA A 162 -16.00 10.69 11.03
CA ALA A 162 -16.83 9.53 11.38
C ALA A 162 -16.00 8.29 11.70
N GLU A 163 -16.44 7.51 12.68
CA GLU A 163 -15.88 6.18 12.97
C GLU A 163 -16.53 5.11 12.07
N PRO A 164 -15.76 4.20 11.46
CA PRO A 164 -16.32 3.08 10.71
C PRO A 164 -17.16 2.13 11.58
N ASP A 165 -18.15 1.48 10.98
CA ASP A 165 -18.85 0.37 11.61
C ASP A 165 -17.98 -0.89 11.60
N TYR A 166 -17.41 -1.26 12.75
CA TYR A 166 -16.59 -2.46 12.90
C TYR A 166 -17.37 -3.72 13.27
N SER A 167 -18.71 -3.66 13.36
CA SER A 167 -19.53 -4.83 13.70
C SER A 167 -19.38 -6.02 12.72
N PRO A 168 -19.17 -5.83 11.40
CA PRO A 168 -18.95 -6.94 10.46
C PRO A 168 -17.58 -7.59 10.58
N ILE A 169 -16.64 -6.96 11.31
CA ILE A 169 -15.26 -7.42 11.44
C ILE A 169 -15.15 -8.37 12.63
N GLU A 170 -14.40 -9.46 12.46
CA GLU A 170 -14.03 -10.38 13.54
C GLU A 170 -13.45 -9.63 14.75
N PRO A 171 -13.89 -9.92 16.00
CA PRO A 171 -13.52 -9.14 17.18
C PRO A 171 -12.01 -8.94 17.37
N HIS A 172 -11.21 -9.96 17.05
CA HIS A 172 -9.76 -9.92 17.19
C HIS A 172 -9.06 -8.99 16.18
N LEU A 173 -9.68 -8.71 15.02
CA LEU A 173 -9.13 -7.82 13.99
C LEU A 173 -9.57 -6.35 14.16
N ARG A 174 -10.56 -6.06 15.00
CA ARG A 174 -11.08 -4.69 15.20
C ARG A 174 -10.03 -3.70 15.71
N PRO A 175 -9.19 -4.03 16.71
CA PRO A 175 -8.17 -3.09 17.20
C PRO A 175 -7.15 -2.72 16.11
N PHE A 176 -6.76 -3.69 15.28
CA PHE A 176 -5.87 -3.49 14.15
C PHE A 176 -6.45 -2.49 13.14
N LEU A 177 -7.69 -2.67 12.71
CA LEU A 177 -8.34 -1.74 11.77
C LEU A 177 -8.61 -0.36 12.40
N ARG A 178 -8.96 -0.30 13.69
CA ARG A 178 -9.12 0.98 14.41
C ARG A 178 -7.84 1.79 14.42
N GLN A 179 -6.70 1.12 14.63
CA GLN A 179 -5.41 1.81 14.66
C GLN A 179 -4.96 2.25 13.27
N LEU A 180 -5.17 1.44 12.20
CA LEU A 180 -4.89 1.89 10.83
C LEU A 180 -5.78 3.07 10.40
N LEU A 181 -7.06 3.06 10.79
CA LEU A 181 -8.06 4.06 10.41
C LEU A 181 -8.17 5.23 11.39
N ALA A 182 -7.23 5.36 12.34
CA ALA A 182 -7.22 6.48 13.26
C ALA A 182 -7.13 7.81 12.49
N LYS A 183 -7.97 8.79 12.86
CA LYS A 183 -8.06 10.07 12.14
C LYS A 183 -6.78 10.88 12.24
N THR A 184 -6.18 10.88 13.43
CA THR A 184 -4.88 11.50 13.67
C THR A 184 -3.76 10.57 13.21
N ALA A 185 -2.92 11.03 12.28
CA ALA A 185 -1.80 10.26 11.73
C ALA A 185 -0.87 9.68 12.82
N ALA A 186 -0.57 10.45 13.88
CA ALA A 186 0.28 10.02 14.98
C ALA A 186 -0.33 8.91 15.86
N SER A 187 -1.64 8.69 15.78
CA SER A 187 -2.33 7.61 16.49
C SER A 187 -2.33 6.28 15.72
N ARG A 188 -1.85 6.27 14.47
CA ARG A 188 -1.69 5.06 13.65
C ARG A 188 -0.42 4.31 14.04
N PHE A 189 -0.20 3.14 13.44
CA PHE A 189 1.08 2.45 13.54
C PHE A 189 2.20 3.35 13.00
N HIS A 190 3.35 3.32 13.66
CA HIS A 190 4.49 4.15 13.25
C HIS A 190 5.09 3.70 11.91
N ASP A 191 4.96 2.40 11.58
CA ASP A 191 5.33 1.82 10.30
C ASP A 191 4.49 0.55 9.99
N ALA A 192 4.70 -0.01 8.80
CA ALA A 192 4.02 -1.23 8.36
C ALA A 192 4.48 -2.50 9.10
N LEU A 193 5.68 -2.50 9.71
CA LEU A 193 6.16 -3.63 10.51
C LEU A 193 5.40 -3.75 11.83
N ALA A 194 5.17 -2.63 12.51
CA ALA A 194 4.35 -2.58 13.71
C ALA A 194 2.90 -3.01 13.42
N ALA A 195 2.37 -2.66 12.24
CA ALA A 195 1.06 -3.14 11.80
C ALA A 195 1.05 -4.67 11.59
N LEU A 196 2.10 -5.25 10.99
CA LEU A 196 2.27 -6.70 10.83
C LEU A 196 2.36 -7.43 12.16
N ASP A 197 3.16 -6.92 13.10
CA ASP A 197 3.31 -7.51 14.43
C ASP A 197 1.98 -7.52 15.21
N HIS A 198 1.22 -6.42 15.12
CA HIS A 198 -0.10 -6.34 15.71
C HIS A 198 -1.09 -7.31 15.04
N LEU A 199 -1.07 -7.42 13.71
CA LEU A 199 -1.91 -8.38 12.98
C LEU A 199 -1.57 -9.82 13.38
N GLY A 200 -0.28 -10.17 13.50
CA GLY A 200 0.14 -11.49 13.95
C GLY A 200 -0.31 -11.81 15.37
N THR A 201 -0.16 -10.85 16.29
CA THR A 201 -0.66 -10.97 17.66
C THR A 201 -2.17 -11.23 17.69
N ALA A 202 -2.95 -10.51 16.87
CA ALA A 202 -4.39 -10.70 16.76
C ALA A 202 -4.78 -12.09 16.24
N LEU A 203 -3.94 -12.70 15.39
CA LEU A 203 -4.14 -14.03 14.83
C LEU A 203 -3.54 -15.15 15.69
N GLY A 204 -2.87 -14.82 16.80
CA GLY A 204 -2.18 -15.80 17.65
C GLY A 204 -0.98 -16.46 16.98
N GLN A 205 -0.38 -15.81 15.97
CA GLN A 205 0.76 -16.33 15.21
C GLN A 205 1.82 -15.25 14.98
N ALA A 206 3.09 -15.64 14.98
CA ALA A 206 4.15 -14.74 14.55
C ALA A 206 4.11 -14.63 13.02
N LEU A 207 3.66 -13.49 12.49
CA LEU A 207 3.78 -13.20 11.07
C LEU A 207 5.22 -12.79 10.79
N SER A 208 6.00 -13.66 10.14
CA SER A 208 7.35 -13.27 9.76
C SER A 208 7.31 -12.30 8.58
N VAL A 209 8.12 -11.25 8.69
CA VAL A 209 8.43 -10.33 7.58
C VAL A 209 9.28 -11.04 6.52
N GLU A 210 9.83 -12.20 6.85
CA GLU A 210 11.03 -12.74 6.23
C GLU A 210 10.80 -14.16 5.69
N SER A 211 10.23 -14.24 4.48
CA SER A 211 10.63 -15.35 3.61
C SER A 211 12.11 -15.16 3.22
N VAL A 212 12.83 -16.23 2.87
CA VAL A 212 14.24 -16.14 2.42
C VAL A 212 14.38 -15.14 1.27
N ALA A 213 13.40 -15.10 0.35
CA ALA A 213 13.35 -14.14 -0.75
C ALA A 213 13.24 -12.68 -0.28
N ILE A 214 12.53 -12.42 0.83
CA ILE A 214 12.41 -11.08 1.42
C ILE A 214 13.68 -10.72 2.21
N ARG A 215 14.32 -11.68 2.91
CA ARG A 215 15.64 -11.46 3.54
C ARG A 215 16.72 -11.12 2.52
N GLU A 216 16.78 -11.85 1.42
CA GLU A 216 17.78 -11.62 0.37
C GLU A 216 17.59 -10.26 -0.29
N SER A 217 16.35 -9.82 -0.51
CA SER A 217 16.12 -8.46 -1.01
C SER A 217 16.49 -7.37 -0.01
N TYR A 218 16.31 -7.60 1.29
CA TYR A 218 16.80 -6.68 2.32
C TYR A 218 18.32 -6.62 2.42
N LEU A 219 19.03 -7.72 2.12
CA LEU A 219 20.50 -7.75 2.07
C LEU A 219 21.04 -7.00 0.85
N GLN A 220 20.40 -7.13 -0.31
CA GLN A 220 20.75 -6.37 -1.52
C GLN A 220 20.46 -4.86 -1.37
N ALA A 221 19.48 -4.49 -0.56
CA ALA A 221 19.10 -3.11 -0.25
C ALA A 221 20.07 -2.37 0.69
N ALA A 222 20.98 -3.07 1.37
CA ALA A 222 21.94 -2.45 2.26
C ALA A 222 22.96 -1.64 1.45
N LYS A 223 22.87 -0.30 1.48
CA LYS A 223 23.97 0.56 1.01
C LYS A 223 25.20 0.30 1.87
N PHE A 224 26.26 -0.27 1.28
CA PHE A 224 27.57 -0.33 1.92
C PHE A 224 28.04 1.10 2.23
N VAL A 225 27.97 1.48 3.50
CA VAL A 225 28.53 2.74 3.97
C VAL A 225 30.04 2.57 4.02
N GLY A 226 30.79 3.40 3.28
CA GLY A 226 32.25 3.48 3.36
C GLY A 226 33.07 2.79 2.24
N ARG A 227 32.44 2.12 1.26
CA ARG A 227 33.16 1.48 0.13
C ARG A 227 32.99 2.16 -1.23
N LYS A 228 32.78 3.48 -1.25
CA LYS A 228 32.63 4.24 -2.52
C LYS A 228 33.90 4.30 -3.38
N GLN A 229 35.06 3.89 -2.86
CA GLN A 229 36.34 3.91 -3.57
C GLN A 229 36.84 2.51 -3.98
N GLU A 230 36.12 1.44 -3.62
CA GLU A 230 36.54 0.04 -3.86
C GLU A 230 35.71 -0.67 -4.96
N LEU A 231 34.77 0.03 -5.58
CA LEU A 231 34.01 -0.38 -6.78
C LEU A 231 34.19 0.68 -7.86
#